data_AF-A0A538M381-F1
#
_entry.id   AF-A0A538M381-F1
#
_cell.length_a   1.000
_cell.length_b   1.000
_cell.length_c   1.000
_cell.angle_alpha   90.00
_cell.angle_beta   90.00
_cell.angle_gamma   90.00
#
_symmetry.space_group_name_H-M   'P 1'
#
loop_
_entity.id
_entity.type
_entity.pdbx_description
1 polymer ?
#
loop_
_entity_poly.entity_id
_entity_poly.type
_entity_poly.pdbx_seq_one_letter_code
_entity_poly.pdbx_strand_id
1 'polypeptide(L)'
;MIVQIGAAGYGAFYAADKADPGPVTHHAFDHGWSFHDGFGYIVFYAAIVSFALAIIGRFPRKRVLEITGLPLLIAAQIGLAAGGESVPAIGVLHPVVAFIILGFAGRLAFEAGWGPRRRG
;
A
#
# COMPACT_ATOMS: atom_id res chain seq x y z
N MET A 1 -3.37 2.53 4.12
CA MET A 1 -3.89 2.66 2.74
C MET A 1 -4.55 4.00 2.46
N ILE A 2 -5.49 4.50 3.27
CA ILE A 2 -6.08 5.85 3.05
C ILE A 2 -5.00 6.95 3.00
N VAL A 3 -4.07 6.95 3.97
CA VAL A 3 -2.94 7.89 3.98
C VAL A 3 -2.04 7.73 2.74
N GLN A 4 -1.84 6.50 2.26
CA GLN A 4 -1.05 6.21 1.05
C GLN A 4 -1.71 6.78 -0.22
N ILE A 5 -3.03 6.63 -0.34
CA ILE A 5 -3.82 7.16 -1.46
C ILE A 5 -3.85 8.70 -1.39
N GLY A 6 -4.00 9.27 -0.19
CA GLY A 6 -3.95 10.73 0.00
C GLY A 6 -2.57 11.31 -0.33
N ALA A 7 -1.49 10.67 0.13
CA ALA A 7 -0.11 11.01 -0.22
C ALA A 7 0.12 10.94 -1.73
N ALA A 8 -0.49 9.95 -2.39
CA ALA A 8 -0.41 9.81 -3.83
C ALA A 8 -1.10 10.96 -4.57
N GLY A 9 -2.31 11.32 -4.13
CA GLY A 9 -3.00 12.50 -4.63
C GLY A 9 -2.16 13.77 -4.43
N TYR A 10 -1.61 13.96 -3.24
CA TYR A 10 -0.72 15.10 -2.96
C TYR A 10 0.46 15.17 -3.93
N GLY A 11 1.18 14.07 -4.15
CA GLY A 11 2.32 14.03 -5.08
C GLY A 11 1.92 14.40 -6.51
N ALA A 12 0.78 13.88 -6.99
CA ALA A 12 0.26 14.21 -8.32
C ALA A 12 -0.07 15.71 -8.47
N PHE A 13 -0.79 16.30 -7.51
CA PHE A 13 -1.15 17.72 -7.58
C PHE A 13 0.05 18.65 -7.31
N TYR A 14 1.00 18.24 -6.47
CA TYR A 14 2.24 18.98 -6.24
C TYR A 14 3.08 19.04 -7.53
N ALA A 15 3.26 17.90 -8.21
CA ALA A 15 3.99 17.85 -9.48
C ALA A 15 3.32 18.72 -10.56
N ALA A 16 1.98 18.75 -10.59
CA ALA A 16 1.22 19.62 -11.49
C ALA A 16 1.41 21.11 -11.18
N ASP A 17 1.34 21.52 -9.92
CA ASP A 17 1.58 22.90 -9.47
C ASP A 17 3.00 23.38 -9.84
N LYS A 18 4.00 22.52 -9.63
CA LYS A 18 5.40 22.83 -9.97
C LYS A 18 5.71 22.80 -11.47
N ALA A 19 4.77 22.35 -12.28
CA ALA A 19 4.85 22.39 -13.72
C ALA A 19 4.17 23.63 -14.32
N ASP A 20 3.74 24.64 -13.56
CA ASP A 20 3.16 25.86 -14.16
C ASP A 20 4.13 27.06 -14.14
N PRO A 21 4.52 27.66 -15.29
CA PRO A 21 4.31 27.25 -16.67
C PRO A 21 5.55 26.51 -17.22
N GLY A 22 5.56 25.18 -17.18
CA GLY A 22 6.72 24.38 -17.56
C GLY A 22 6.45 22.87 -17.64
N PRO A 23 7.44 22.06 -18.00
CA PRO A 23 7.29 20.61 -17.92
C PRO A 23 7.39 20.13 -16.48
N VAL A 24 6.74 19.00 -16.17
CA VAL A 24 7.02 18.25 -14.94
C VAL A 24 8.48 17.79 -14.98
N THR A 25 9.27 18.18 -13.98
CA THR A 25 10.65 17.71 -13.82
C THR A 25 10.70 16.49 -12.91
N HIS A 26 11.71 15.63 -13.09
CA HIS A 26 11.95 14.50 -12.17
C HIS A 26 12.04 14.96 -10.72
N HIS A 27 12.79 16.02 -10.45
CA HIS A 27 12.91 16.56 -9.08
C HIS A 27 11.56 16.98 -8.49
N ALA A 28 10.71 17.66 -9.26
CA ALA A 28 9.39 18.06 -8.79
C ALA A 28 8.48 16.84 -8.53
N PHE A 29 8.55 15.84 -9.40
CA PHE A 29 7.81 14.59 -9.25
C PHE A 29 8.28 13.81 -8.01
N ASP A 30 9.56 13.48 -7.93
CA ASP A 30 10.15 12.68 -6.84
C ASP A 30 9.95 13.36 -5.49
N HIS A 31 10.07 14.69 -5.43
CA HIS A 31 9.83 15.44 -4.19
C HIS A 31 8.37 15.33 -3.73
N GLY A 32 7.41 15.50 -4.64
CA GLY A 32 5.98 15.35 -4.34
C GLY A 32 5.61 13.94 -3.87
N TRP A 33 6.28 12.92 -4.43
CA TRP A 33 6.03 11.50 -4.13
C TRP A 33 6.83 10.95 -2.94
N SER A 34 7.89 11.65 -2.49
CA SER A 34 8.80 11.18 -1.44
C SER A 34 8.11 10.68 -0.16
N PHE A 35 7.06 11.36 0.30
CA PHE A 35 6.29 10.92 1.45
C PHE A 35 5.47 9.65 1.17
N HIS A 36 4.86 9.55 -0.01
CA HIS A 36 4.13 8.34 -0.42
C HIS A 36 5.07 7.13 -0.44
N ASP A 37 6.23 7.27 -1.07
CA ASP A 37 7.24 6.21 -1.21
C ASP A 37 7.79 5.79 0.16
N GLY A 38 8.26 6.76 0.95
CA GLY A 38 8.82 6.50 2.27
C GLY A 38 7.80 5.88 3.23
N PHE A 39 6.57 6.41 3.25
CA PHE A 39 5.49 5.84 4.05
C PHE A 39 5.08 4.45 3.52
N GLY A 40 5.29 4.17 2.24
CA GLY A 40 4.97 2.89 1.60
C GLY A 40 5.82 1.78 2.17
N TYR A 41 7.12 2.03 2.33
CA TYR A 41 8.03 1.11 3.01
C TYR A 41 7.67 0.89 4.48
N ILE A 42 7.24 1.93 5.20
CA ILE A 42 6.77 1.77 6.59
C ILE A 42 5.56 0.81 6.65
N VAL A 43 4.59 0.97 5.74
CA VAL A 43 3.42 0.07 5.64
C VAL A 43 3.85 -1.36 5.30
N PHE A 44 4.82 -1.52 4.40
CA PHE A 44 5.37 -2.82 4.05
C PHE A 44 6.03 -3.51 5.26
N TYR A 45 6.89 -2.81 6.00
CA TYR A 45 7.51 -3.35 7.20
C TYR A 45 6.49 -3.67 8.29
N ALA A 46 5.47 -2.83 8.48
CA ALA A 46 4.38 -3.12 9.41
C ALA A 46 3.62 -4.40 9.04
N ALA A 47 3.43 -4.68 7.74
CA ALA A 47 2.81 -5.93 7.28
C ALA A 47 3.71 -7.16 7.54
N ILE A 48 5.03 -7.03 7.35
CA ILE A 48 6.00 -8.08 7.70
C ILE A 48 5.97 -8.37 9.20
N VAL A 49 6.01 -7.33 10.03
CA VAL A 49 5.93 -7.46 11.50
C VAL A 49 4.62 -8.13 11.91
N SER A 50 3.49 -7.73 11.32
CA SER A 50 2.18 -8.35 11.58
C SER A 50 2.17 -9.85 11.24
N PHE A 51 2.81 -10.23 10.13
CA PHE A 51 2.99 -11.63 9.75
C PHE A 51 3.86 -12.41 10.76
N ALA A 52 4.98 -11.84 11.20
CA ALA A 52 5.82 -12.45 12.22
C ALA A 52 5.05 -12.66 13.54
N LEU A 53 4.27 -11.66 13.96
CA LEU A 53 3.43 -11.73 15.16
C LEU A 53 2.34 -12.81 15.03
N ALA A 54 1.74 -12.98 13.85
CA ALA A 54 0.75 -14.04 13.62
C ALA A 54 1.34 -15.44 13.77
N ILE A 55 2.58 -15.64 13.32
CA ILE A 55 3.30 -16.91 13.50
C ILE A 55 3.65 -17.13 14.96
N ILE A 56 4.28 -16.15 15.62
CA ILE A 56 4.72 -16.25 17.02
C ILE A 56 3.51 -16.46 17.95
N GLY A 57 2.41 -15.76 17.68
CA GLY A 57 1.14 -15.88 18.41
C GLY A 57 0.38 -17.18 18.14
N ARG A 58 0.90 -18.08 17.28
CA ARG A 58 0.31 -19.37 16.93
C ARG A 58 -1.14 -19.27 16.45
N PHE A 59 -1.43 -18.27 15.62
CA PHE A 59 -2.78 -18.09 15.09
C PHE A 59 -3.18 -19.29 14.22
N PRO A 60 -4.49 -19.58 14.08
CA PRO A 60 -4.95 -20.64 13.19
C PRO A 60 -4.40 -20.47 11.78
N ARG A 61 -4.06 -21.57 11.09
CA ARG A 61 -3.45 -21.57 9.74
C ARG A 61 -4.17 -20.62 8.77
N LYS A 62 -5.51 -20.60 8.79
CA LYS A 62 -6.30 -19.69 7.97
C LYS A 62 -5.94 -18.22 8.21
N ARG A 63 -5.85 -17.81 9.47
CA ARG A 63 -5.55 -16.43 9.86
C ARG A 63 -4.10 -16.06 9.55
N VAL A 64 -3.17 -16.99 9.72
CA VAL A 64 -1.77 -16.81 9.29
C VAL A 64 -1.72 -16.56 7.78
N LEU A 65 -2.37 -17.39 6.96
CA LEU A 65 -2.41 -17.22 5.50
C LEU A 65 -3.02 -15.88 5.08
N GLU A 66 -4.11 -15.46 5.73
CA GLU A 66 -4.71 -14.14 5.48
C GLU A 66 -3.74 -13.00 5.80
N ILE A 67 -3.00 -13.10 6.91
CA ILE A 67 -2.01 -12.08 7.29
C ILE A 67 -0.78 -12.14 6.38
N THR A 68 -0.36 -13.32 5.91
CA THR A 68 0.71 -13.48 4.90
C THR A 68 0.33 -12.87 3.55
N GLY A 69 -0.96 -12.83 3.22
CA GLY A 69 -1.44 -12.20 1.99
C GLY A 69 -1.08 -10.71 1.92
N LEU A 70 -1.07 -9.99 3.05
CA LEU A 70 -0.77 -8.56 3.07
C LEU A 70 0.64 -8.20 2.60
N PRO A 71 1.74 -8.72 3.18
CA PRO A 71 3.09 -8.39 2.72
C PRO A 71 3.33 -8.83 1.27
N LEU A 72 2.74 -9.94 0.83
CA LEU A 72 2.84 -10.37 -0.57
C LEU A 72 2.14 -9.42 -1.54
N LEU A 73 0.93 -8.97 -1.21
CA LEU A 73 0.19 -7.99 -2.01
C LEU A 73 0.92 -6.63 -2.03
N ILE A 74 1.48 -6.19 -0.91
CA ILE A 74 2.24 -4.94 -0.85
C ILE A 74 3.54 -5.06 -1.67
N ALA A 75 4.24 -6.19 -1.59
CA ALA A 75 5.43 -6.44 -2.41
C ALA A 75 5.10 -6.45 -3.91
N ALA A 76 3.99 -7.10 -4.30
CA ALA A 76 3.51 -7.08 -5.68
C ALA A 76 3.18 -5.64 -6.12
N GLN A 77 2.56 -4.85 -5.25
CA GLN A 77 2.25 -3.45 -5.53
C GLN A 77 3.49 -2.58 -5.73
N ILE A 78 4.56 -2.78 -4.95
CA ILE A 78 5.86 -2.12 -5.15
C ILE A 78 6.46 -2.52 -6.50
N GLY A 79 6.40 -3.82 -6.85
CA GLY A 79 6.85 -4.30 -8.16
C GLY A 79 6.07 -3.70 -9.33
N LEU A 80 4.75 -3.52 -9.19
CA LEU A 80 3.91 -2.86 -10.20
C LEU A 80 4.23 -1.36 -10.34
N ALA A 81 4.60 -0.67 -9.25
CA ALA A 81 5.06 0.72 -9.33
C ALA A 81 6.35 0.82 -10.16
N ALA A 82 7.37 0.03 -9.79
CA ALA A 82 8.64 0.00 -10.52
C ALA A 82 8.46 -0.43 -11.99
N GLY A 83 7.58 -1.40 -12.26
CA GLY A 83 7.22 -1.77 -13.63
C GLY A 83 6.50 -0.66 -14.38
N GLY A 84 5.66 0.12 -13.69
CA GLY A 84 4.93 1.27 -14.23
C GLY A 84 5.81 2.42 -14.70
N GLU A 85 6.98 2.61 -14.07
CA GLU A 85 7.97 3.61 -14.50
C GLU A 85 8.50 3.34 -15.91
N SER A 86 8.55 2.07 -16.32
CA SER A 86 9.01 1.66 -17.67
C SER A 86 7.86 1.36 -18.64
N VAL A 87 6.75 0.81 -18.15
CA VAL A 87 5.58 0.43 -18.95
C VAL A 87 4.32 1.02 -18.29
N PRO A 88 3.84 2.20 -18.72
CA PRO A 88 2.72 2.88 -18.08
C PRO A 88 1.44 2.03 -17.94
N ALA A 89 1.19 1.13 -18.91
CA ALA A 89 0.06 0.20 -18.86
C ALA A 89 0.13 -0.78 -17.66
N ILE A 90 1.33 -1.17 -17.23
CA ILE A 90 1.53 -1.97 -16.00
C ILE A 90 1.28 -1.10 -14.77
N GLY A 91 1.68 0.17 -14.81
CA GLY A 91 1.49 1.13 -13.72
C GLY A 91 0.03 1.31 -13.31
N VAL A 92 -0.93 1.16 -14.24
CA VAL A 92 -2.37 1.20 -13.93
C VAL A 92 -2.80 0.12 -12.92
N LEU A 93 -2.10 -1.01 -12.86
CA LEU A 93 -2.40 -2.07 -11.91
C LEU A 93 -2.04 -1.69 -10.46
N HIS A 94 -1.08 -0.78 -10.27
CA HIS A 94 -0.65 -0.34 -8.94
C HIS A 94 -1.81 0.25 -8.09
N PRO A 95 -2.57 1.27 -8.55
CA PRO A 95 -3.70 1.79 -7.77
C PRO A 95 -4.82 0.77 -7.61
N VAL A 96 -5.04 -0.13 -8.58
CA VAL A 96 -6.04 -1.21 -8.47
C VAL A 96 -5.70 -2.14 -7.30
N VAL A 97 -4.45 -2.59 -7.22
CA VAL A 97 -3.98 -3.42 -6.11
C VAL A 97 -4.07 -2.65 -4.78
N ALA A 98 -3.83 -1.33 -4.78
CA ALA A 98 -3.94 -0.52 -3.56
C ALA A 98 -5.35 -0.53 -2.96
N PHE A 99 -6.39 -0.50 -3.80
CA PHE A 99 -7.77 -0.64 -3.35
C PHE A 99 -8.10 -2.06 -2.87
N ILE A 100 -7.55 -3.10 -3.50
CA ILE A 100 -7.68 -4.49 -3.03
C ILE A 100 -7.07 -4.64 -1.63
N ILE A 101 -5.86 -4.11 -1.43
CA ILE A 101 -5.19 -4.12 -0.12
C ILE A 101 -6.00 -3.32 0.90
N LEU A 102 -6.52 -2.14 0.53
CA LEU A 102 -7.38 -1.34 1.42
C LEU A 102 -8.60 -2.16 1.90
N GLY A 103 -9.33 -2.78 0.97
CA GLY A 103 -10.49 -3.59 1.31
C GLY A 103 -10.13 -4.82 2.15
N PHE A 104 -9.06 -5.52 1.78
CA PHE A 104 -8.60 -6.71 2.50
C PHE A 104 -8.10 -6.38 3.91
N ALA A 105 -7.24 -5.37 4.06
CA ALA A 105 -6.77 -4.90 5.37
C ALA A 105 -7.93 -4.36 6.21
N GLY A 106 -8.87 -3.63 5.62
CA GLY A 106 -10.07 -3.15 6.28
C GLY A 106 -10.94 -4.28 6.83
N ARG A 107 -11.17 -5.34 6.03
CA ARG A 107 -11.87 -6.56 6.48
C ARG A 107 -11.17 -7.20 7.67
N LEU A 108 -9.84 -7.39 7.59
CA LEU A 108 -9.08 -8.03 8.67
C LEU A 108 -9.12 -7.22 9.97
N ALA A 109 -9.00 -5.89 9.86
CA ALA A 109 -9.12 -4.98 11.00
C ALA A 109 -10.53 -5.00 11.61
N PHE A 110 -11.56 -4.99 10.77
CA PHE A 110 -12.95 -5.12 11.21
C PHE A 110 -13.17 -6.42 11.99
N GLU A 111 -12.77 -7.56 11.42
CA GLU A 111 -12.89 -8.87 12.08
C GLU A 111 -12.10 -8.97 13.39
N ALA A 112 -10.99 -8.24 13.52
CA ALA A 112 -10.15 -8.27 14.72
C ALA A 112 -10.74 -7.45 15.89
N GLY A 113 -11.38 -6.30 15.63
CA GLY A 113 -11.77 -5.37 16.69
C GLY A 113 -13.26 -5.03 16.79
N TRP A 114 -14.00 -5.12 15.68
CA TRP A 114 -15.35 -4.52 15.55
C TRP A 114 -16.41 -5.50 15.04
N GLY A 115 -15.99 -6.63 14.46
CA GLY A 115 -16.86 -7.67 13.96
C GLY A 115 -17.48 -8.51 15.08
N PRO A 116 -18.56 -9.27 14.78
CA PRO A 116 -19.15 -10.18 15.75
C PRO A 116 -18.07 -11.12 16.28
N ARG A 117 -17.82 -11.11 17.60
CA ARG A 117 -16.96 -12.12 18.23
C ARG A 117 -17.59 -13.48 17.97
N ARG A 118 -17.04 -14.23 17.02
CA ARG A 118 -17.39 -15.64 16.86
C ARG A 118 -16.89 -16.34 18.12
N ARG A 119 -17.82 -16.65 19.03
CA ARG A 119 -17.58 -17.54 20.15
C ARG A 119 -17.15 -18.87 19.54
N GLY A 120 -15.88 -19.21 19.71
CA GLY A 120 -15.39 -20.58 19.57
C GLY A 120 -15.74 -21.37 20.82
#